data_AF-A0A5N8UIW1-F1
#
_entry.id   AF-A0A5N8UIW1-F1
#
_cell.length_a   1.000
_cell.length_b   1.000
_cell.length_c   1.000
_cell.angle_alpha   90.00
_cell.angle_beta   90.00
_cell.angle_gamma   90.00
#
_symmetry.space_group_name_H-M   'P 1'
#
loop_
_entity.id
_entity.type
_entity.pdbx_description
1 polymer ?
#
loop_
_entity_poly.entity_id
_entity_poly.type
_entity_poly.pdbx_seq_one_letter_code
_entity_poly.pdbx_strand_id
1 'polypeptide(L)'
;MSSPIGGFYLNAQYRNKAAKSELTSKPRITLKLRITLDGIPLIDETQTGIAETRCHLDNDHISVTALPTLISDEMIRLEFHILIKHLDSDIATPKQQVLNLELGESLCVLVEGDERLKITTSCSITP
;
A
#
# COMPACT_ATOMS: atom_id res chain seq x y z
N MET A 1 25.88 -28.33 53.20
CA MET A 1 24.71 -29.06 52.71
C MET A 1 23.90 -28.10 51.86
N SER A 2 23.93 -28.32 50.54
CA SER A 2 23.41 -27.39 49.53
C SER A 2 21.96 -27.71 49.23
N SER A 3 21.06 -26.77 49.50
CA SER A 3 19.66 -26.83 49.07
C SER A 3 19.50 -26.18 47.68
N PRO A 4 18.54 -26.66 46.86
CA PRO A 4 18.64 -26.62 45.40
C PRO A 4 18.12 -25.33 44.78
N ILE A 5 18.81 -24.88 43.73
CA ILE A 5 18.38 -23.84 42.78
C ILE A 5 17.31 -24.48 41.90
N GLY A 6 16.08 -24.55 42.40
CA GLY A 6 14.91 -25.03 41.66
C GLY A 6 13.98 -23.87 41.36
N GLY A 7 14.32 -23.01 40.40
CA GLY A 7 13.57 -21.77 40.22
C GLY A 7 13.65 -21.09 38.86
N PHE A 8 14.05 -21.74 37.77
CA PHE A 8 14.11 -21.06 36.46
C PHE A 8 13.90 -22.00 35.27
N TYR A 9 12.76 -22.69 35.17
CA TYR A 9 12.41 -23.45 33.95
C TYR A 9 10.96 -23.27 33.46
N LEU A 10 10.25 -22.22 33.89
CA LEU A 10 8.89 -21.94 33.39
C LEU A 10 8.79 -20.75 32.42
N ASN A 11 9.83 -19.92 32.27
CA ASN A 11 9.77 -18.73 31.41
C ASN A 11 10.30 -18.93 29.99
N ALA A 12 11.00 -20.02 29.68
CA ALA A 12 11.54 -20.25 28.34
C ALA A 12 10.49 -20.80 27.35
N GLN A 13 9.52 -21.59 27.84
CA GLN A 13 8.48 -22.17 26.98
C GLN A 13 7.40 -21.16 26.57
N TYR A 14 7.16 -20.11 27.35
CA TYR A 14 6.21 -19.05 26.99
C TYR A 14 6.76 -18.06 25.96
N ARG A 15 8.07 -17.75 25.99
CA ARG A 15 8.68 -16.86 25.00
C ARG A 15 8.71 -17.47 23.59
N ASN A 16 8.88 -18.79 23.48
CA ASN A 16 8.88 -19.47 22.18
C ASN A 16 7.49 -19.65 21.56
N LYS A 17 6.39 -19.49 22.31
CA LYS A 17 5.04 -19.40 21.74
C LYS A 17 4.69 -17.99 21.27
N ALA A 18 5.18 -16.96 21.95
CA ALA A 18 4.99 -15.57 21.51
C ALA A 18 5.81 -15.25 20.24
N ALA A 19 7.04 -15.76 20.12
CA ALA A 19 7.87 -15.55 18.93
C ALA A 19 7.42 -16.36 17.69
N LYS A 20 6.54 -17.36 17.86
CA LYS A 20 5.92 -18.09 16.74
C LYS A 20 4.64 -17.43 16.22
N SER A 21 4.15 -16.37 16.86
CA SER A 21 2.91 -15.69 16.47
C SER A 21 3.11 -14.48 15.56
N GLU A 22 4.35 -14.01 15.34
CA GLU A 22 4.67 -12.90 14.41
C GLU A 22 5.11 -13.39 13.02
N LEU A 23 4.58 -14.53 12.60
CA LEU A 23 4.68 -15.04 11.22
C LEU A 23 3.28 -15.15 10.60
N THR A 24 2.36 -14.27 10.97
CA THR A 24 1.25 -13.93 10.09
C THR A 24 1.87 -13.35 8.82
N SER A 25 1.85 -14.12 7.73
CA SER A 25 2.16 -13.62 6.40
C SER A 25 1.42 -12.30 6.22
N LYS A 26 2.17 -11.22 5.98
CA LYS A 26 1.52 -9.94 5.64
C LYS A 26 0.64 -10.20 4.42
N PRO A 27 -0.62 -9.74 4.44
CA PRO A 27 -1.55 -10.10 3.40
C PRO A 27 -1.07 -9.59 2.04
N ARG A 28 -1.35 -10.38 1.00
CA ARG A 28 -1.05 -9.99 -0.38
C ARG A 28 -2.17 -9.11 -0.88
N ILE A 29 -1.81 -7.93 -1.38
CA ILE A 29 -2.73 -6.94 -1.90
C ILE A 29 -2.55 -6.90 -3.42
N THR A 30 -3.65 -7.07 -4.16
CA THR A 30 -3.67 -6.80 -5.60
C THR A 30 -4.38 -5.47 -5.83
N LEU A 31 -3.62 -4.51 -6.36
CA LEU A 31 -4.07 -3.18 -6.72
C LEU A 31 -4.21 -3.09 -8.22
N LYS A 32 -5.40 -2.71 -8.67
CA LYS A 32 -5.60 -2.29 -10.06
C LYS A 32 -5.61 -0.78 -10.08
N LEU A 33 -4.64 -0.20 -10.80
CA LEU A 33 -4.44 1.24 -10.89
C LEU A 33 -4.64 1.72 -12.31
N ARG A 34 -5.49 2.74 -12.47
CA ARG A 34 -5.61 3.49 -13.71
C ARG A 34 -5.48 4.97 -13.41
N ILE A 35 -4.56 5.64 -14.12
CA ILE A 35 -4.35 7.08 -13.99
C ILE A 35 -4.54 7.69 -15.37
N THR A 36 -5.39 8.71 -15.43
CA THR A 36 -5.68 9.44 -16.68
C THR A 36 -5.39 10.92 -16.49
N LEU A 37 -4.79 11.55 -17.49
CA LEU A 37 -4.59 12.99 -17.59
C LEU A 37 -5.40 13.49 -18.80
N ASP A 38 -6.31 14.44 -18.60
CA ASP A 38 -7.23 14.93 -19.65
C ASP A 38 -8.04 13.82 -20.34
N GLY A 39 -8.34 12.75 -19.59
CA GLY A 39 -9.01 11.56 -20.13
C GLY A 39 -8.12 10.60 -20.91
N ILE A 40 -6.84 10.93 -21.12
CA ILE A 40 -5.85 10.04 -21.75
C ILE A 40 -5.25 9.13 -20.68
N PRO A 41 -5.29 7.79 -20.83
CA PRO A 41 -4.68 6.87 -19.88
C PRO A 41 -3.15 6.95 -19.93
N LEU A 42 -2.53 7.24 -18.79
CA LEU A 42 -1.08 7.25 -18.60
C LEU A 42 -0.57 5.97 -17.95
N ILE A 43 -1.37 5.40 -17.04
CA ILE A 43 -1.14 4.10 -16.39
C ILE A 43 -2.46 3.32 -16.44
N ASP A 44 -2.39 2.04 -16.77
CA ASP A 44 -3.48 1.08 -16.61
C ASP A 44 -2.87 -0.29 -16.29
N GLU A 45 -2.50 -0.48 -15.02
CA GLU A 45 -1.73 -1.62 -14.56
C GLU A 45 -2.37 -2.32 -13.37
N THR A 46 -2.10 -3.61 -13.22
CA THR A 46 -2.44 -4.38 -12.04
C THR A 46 -1.16 -4.85 -11.38
N GLN A 47 -1.02 -4.55 -10.10
CA GLN A 47 0.17 -4.84 -9.31
C GLN A 47 -0.22 -5.65 -8.09
N THR A 48 0.47 -6.76 -7.86
CA THR A 48 0.29 -7.59 -6.66
C THR A 48 1.52 -7.44 -5.78
N GLY A 49 1.29 -6.98 -4.55
CA GLY A 49 2.33 -6.75 -3.56
C GLY A 49 1.97 -7.34 -2.21
N ILE A 50 2.85 -7.11 -1.25
CA ILE A 50 2.59 -7.39 0.17
C ILE A 50 2.15 -6.06 0.80
N ALA A 51 1.20 -6.12 1.75
CA ALA A 51 0.83 -4.93 2.52
C ALA A 51 2.06 -4.20 3.09
N GLU A 52 1.97 -2.87 3.14
CA GLU A 52 3.04 -1.95 3.58
C GLU A 52 4.28 -1.92 2.67
N THR A 53 4.21 -2.55 1.50
CA THR A 53 5.27 -2.50 0.49
C THR A 53 4.93 -1.47 -0.57
N ARG A 54 5.85 -0.54 -0.84
CA ARG A 54 5.69 0.45 -1.90
C ARG A 54 5.62 -0.22 -3.26
N CYS A 55 4.62 0.15 -4.04
CA CYS A 55 4.51 -0.15 -5.45
C CYS A 55 4.95 1.08 -6.23
N HIS A 56 5.90 0.92 -7.15
CA HIS A 56 6.40 2.00 -7.99
C HIS A 56 6.09 1.69 -9.45
N LEU A 57 5.42 2.61 -10.11
CA LEU A 57 5.03 2.57 -11.51
C LEU A 57 5.65 3.77 -12.20
N ASP A 58 6.43 3.54 -13.24
CA ASP A 58 7.20 4.60 -13.90
C ASP A 58 7.21 4.39 -15.41
N ASN A 59 6.97 5.47 -16.15
CA ASN A 59 7.13 5.51 -17.60
C ASN A 59 7.64 6.88 -18.05
N ASP A 60 7.67 7.13 -19.36
CA ASP A 60 8.18 8.38 -19.95
C ASP A 60 7.36 9.63 -19.55
N HIS A 61 6.11 9.46 -19.14
CA HIS A 61 5.17 10.55 -18.88
C HIS A 61 4.83 10.74 -17.40
N ILE A 62 4.95 9.70 -16.58
CA ILE A 62 4.51 9.74 -15.18
C ILE A 62 5.32 8.77 -14.32
N SER A 63 5.54 9.16 -13.07
CA SER A 63 6.06 8.34 -11.99
C SER A 63 5.06 8.31 -10.84
N VAL A 64 4.67 7.13 -10.39
CA VAL A 64 3.66 6.94 -9.35
C VAL A 64 4.18 5.97 -8.33
N THR A 65 4.18 6.41 -7.07
CA THR A 65 4.46 5.54 -5.93
C THR A 65 3.18 5.39 -5.13
N ALA A 66 2.69 4.16 -5.02
CA ALA A 66 1.55 3.80 -4.18
C ALA A 66 2.05 3.05 -2.94
N LEU A 67 1.64 3.50 -1.77
CA LEU A 67 1.89 2.81 -0.51
C LEU A 67 0.56 2.27 0.05
N PRO A 68 0.30 0.96 -0.09
CA PRO A 68 -0.83 0.33 0.57
C PRO A 68 -0.51 0.06 2.04
N THR A 69 -1.34 0.58 2.93
CA THR A 69 -1.30 0.34 4.37
C THR A 69 -2.61 -0.33 4.80
N LEU A 70 -2.53 -1.46 5.48
CA LEU A 70 -3.70 -2.12 6.01
C LEU A 70 -4.20 -1.33 7.24
N ILE A 71 -5.45 -0.88 7.22
CA ILE A 71 -6.07 -0.24 8.40
C ILE A 71 -6.80 -1.29 9.23
N SER A 72 -7.51 -2.20 8.56
CA SER A 72 -8.23 -3.32 9.15
C SER A 72 -8.26 -4.49 8.15
N ASP A 73 -8.79 -5.64 8.56
CA ASP A 73 -8.92 -6.81 7.68
C ASP A 73 -9.75 -6.54 6.41
N GLU A 74 -10.57 -5.49 6.42
CA GLU A 74 -11.50 -5.13 5.33
C GLU A 74 -11.16 -3.77 4.67
N MET A 75 -10.18 -3.03 5.17
CA MET A 75 -9.91 -1.66 4.72
C MET A 75 -8.42 -1.39 4.51
N ILE A 76 -8.09 -0.77 3.37
CA ILE A 76 -6.74 -0.35 3.02
C ILE A 76 -6.69 1.16 2.82
N ARG A 77 -5.62 1.79 3.28
CA ARG A 77 -5.23 3.14 2.92
C ARG A 77 -4.20 3.09 1.81
N LEU A 78 -4.47 3.73 0.70
CA LEU A 78 -3.54 3.95 -0.40
C LEU A 78 -3.05 5.40 -0.37
N GLU A 79 -1.75 5.57 -0.18
CA GLU A 79 -1.10 6.85 -0.35
C GLU A 79 -0.38 6.88 -1.70
N PHE A 80 -0.80 7.80 -2.56
CA PHE A 80 -0.22 8.02 -3.87
C PHE A 80 0.67 9.25 -3.84
N HIS A 81 1.86 9.08 -4.40
CA HIS A 81 2.75 10.15 -4.78
C HIS A 81 2.89 10.10 -6.30
N ILE A 82 2.43 11.15 -6.98
CA ILE A 82 2.37 11.21 -8.44
C ILE A 82 3.28 12.34 -8.91
N LEU A 83 4.13 12.06 -9.87
CA LEU A 83 4.99 13.03 -10.53
C LEU A 83 4.78 12.91 -12.03
N ILE A 84 4.21 13.94 -12.65
CA ILE A 84 4.07 13.99 -14.10
C ILE A 84 5.39 14.45 -14.70
N LYS A 85 5.96 13.70 -15.63
CA LYS A 85 7.20 14.03 -16.35
C LYS A 85 6.86 14.83 -17.61
N HIS A 86 6.22 15.99 -17.45
CA HIS A 86 5.88 16.88 -18.57
C HIS A 86 6.96 17.94 -18.78
N LEU A 87 7.10 18.43 -20.03
CA LEU A 87 7.99 19.56 -20.35
C LEU A 87 7.49 20.89 -19.77
N ASP A 88 6.20 20.95 -19.45
CA ASP A 88 5.57 22.09 -18.80
C ASP A 88 5.76 21.98 -17.28
N SER A 89 6.45 22.96 -16.71
CA SER A 89 6.80 23.01 -15.28
C SER A 89 5.59 23.09 -14.37
N ASP A 90 4.47 23.65 -14.84
CA ASP A 90 3.26 23.79 -14.02
C ASP A 90 2.58 22.42 -13.84
N ILE A 91 2.70 21.56 -14.85
CA ILE A 91 2.17 20.19 -14.84
C ILE A 91 3.14 19.24 -14.13
N ALA A 92 4.44 19.49 -14.18
CA ALA A 92 5.48 18.64 -13.59
C ALA A 92 5.58 18.71 -12.05
N THR A 93 4.56 19.26 -11.39
CA THR A 93 4.51 19.37 -9.94
C THR A 93 4.15 18.02 -9.29
N PRO A 94 4.86 17.60 -8.24
CA PRO A 94 4.51 16.40 -7.50
C PRO A 94 3.17 16.60 -6.78
N LYS A 95 2.27 15.62 -6.94
CA LYS A 95 0.94 15.59 -6.34
C LYS A 95 0.83 14.41 -5.39
N GLN A 96 -0.01 14.56 -4.37
CA GLN A 96 -0.29 13.52 -3.40
C GLN A 96 -1.78 13.29 -3.32
N GLN A 97 -2.17 12.02 -3.19
CA GLN A 97 -3.56 11.65 -2.98
C GLN A 97 -3.62 10.51 -1.97
N VAL A 98 -4.49 10.62 -0.98
CA VAL A 98 -4.78 9.53 -0.06
C VAL A 98 -6.19 9.02 -0.33
N LEU A 99 -6.35 7.71 -0.41
CA LEU A 99 -7.63 7.04 -0.57
C LEU A 99 -7.75 5.92 0.45
N ASN A 100 -8.92 5.79 1.06
CA ASN A 100 -9.25 4.62 1.86
C ASN A 100 -10.23 3.79 1.04
N LEU A 101 -9.94 2.51 0.88
CA LEU A 101 -10.73 1.57 0.10
C LEU A 101 -11.16 0.42 0.99
N GLU A 102 -12.44 0.09 0.90
CA GLU A 102 -12.93 -1.20 1.39
C GLU A 102 -12.56 -2.32 0.41
N LEU A 103 -12.54 -3.54 0.92
CA LEU A 103 -12.20 -4.74 0.15
C LEU A 103 -13.23 -4.98 -0.97
N GLY A 104 -12.77 -5.04 -2.21
CA GLY A 104 -13.64 -5.18 -3.39
C GLY A 104 -14.27 -3.86 -3.87
N GLU A 105 -13.99 -2.75 -3.18
CA GLU A 105 -14.38 -1.41 -3.64
C GLU A 105 -13.51 -0.94 -4.81
N SER A 106 -14.12 -0.19 -5.72
CA SER A 106 -13.44 0.54 -6.78
C SER A 106 -13.75 2.02 -6.64
N LEU A 107 -12.74 2.83 -6.33
CA LEU A 107 -12.86 4.28 -6.23
C LEU A 107 -12.27 4.97 -7.44
N CYS A 108 -12.88 6.11 -7.76
CA CYS A 108 -12.56 6.90 -8.93
C CYS A 108 -12.64 8.37 -8.53
N VAL A 109 -11.49 9.03 -8.41
CA VAL A 109 -11.37 10.38 -7.85
C VAL A 109 -10.51 11.29 -8.72
N LEU A 110 -10.78 12.59 -8.66
CA LEU A 110 -9.84 13.62 -9.13
C LEU A 110 -8.75 13.82 -8.09
N VAL A 111 -7.54 14.10 -8.54
CA VAL A 111 -6.42 14.38 -7.64
C VAL A 111 -6.58 15.77 -7.05
N GLU A 112 -6.36 15.89 -5.74
CA GLU A 112 -6.47 17.19 -5.07
C GLU A 112 -5.54 18.24 -5.72
N GLY A 113 -6.11 19.39 -6.06
CA GLY A 113 -5.39 20.47 -6.76
C GLY A 113 -5.15 20.22 -8.26
N ASP A 114 -5.78 19.20 -8.85
CA ASP A 114 -5.70 18.93 -10.30
C ASP A 114 -7.00 18.35 -10.87
N GLU A 115 -7.75 19.17 -11.59
CA GLU A 115 -9.00 18.76 -12.24
C GLU A 115 -8.79 17.90 -13.50
N ARG A 116 -7.56 17.84 -14.03
CA ARG A 116 -7.20 17.10 -15.24
C ARG A 116 -6.73 15.68 -14.92
N LEU A 117 -6.17 15.49 -13.72
CA LEU A 117 -5.64 14.22 -13.25
C LEU A 117 -6.68 13.42 -12.46
N LYS A 118 -6.88 12.18 -12.87
CA LYS A 118 -7.87 11.29 -12.26
C LYS A 118 -7.25 9.93 -11.96
N ILE A 119 -7.52 9.42 -10.76
CA ILE A 119 -7.10 8.10 -10.29
C ILE A 119 -8.32 7.21 -10.18
N THR A 120 -8.27 6.04 -10.80
CA THR A 120 -9.19 4.95 -10.55
C THR A 120 -8.42 3.79 -9.96
N THR A 121 -8.82 3.34 -8.78
CA THR A 121 -8.14 2.28 -8.04
C THR A 121 -9.16 1.32 -7.44
N SER A 122 -8.85 0.03 -7.51
CA SER A 122 -9.60 -1.01 -6.80
C SER A 122 -8.63 -1.96 -6.12
N CYS A 123 -9.01 -2.49 -4.96
CA CYS A 123 -8.16 -3.40 -4.20
C CYS A 123 -8.83 -4.75 -3.93
N SER A 124 -8.00 -5.78 -3.88
CA SER A 124 -8.36 -7.08 -3.30
C SER A 124 -7.24 -7.56 -2.39
N ILE A 125 -7.62 -8.21 -1.30
CA ILE A 125 -6.71 -8.72 -0.28
C ILE A 125 -6.83 -10.24 -0.26
N THR A 126 -5.68 -10.90 -0.27
CA THR A 126 -5.56 -12.35 -0.12
C THR A 126 -4.71 -12.62 1.13
N PRO A 127 -5.20 -13.44 2.07
CA PRO A 127 -4.48 -13.78 3.29
C PRO A 127 -3.17 -14.55 3.03
#